data_AF-W6L7M4-F1
#
_entry.id   AF-W6L7M4-F1
#
_cell.length_a   1.000
_cell.length_b   1.000
_cell.length_c   1.000
_cell.angle_alpha   90.00
_cell.angle_beta   90.00
_cell.angle_gamma   90.00
#
_symmetry.space_group_name_H-M   'P 1'
#
loop_
_entity.id
_entity.type
_entity.pdbx_description
1 polymer ?
#
loop_
_entity_poly.entity_id
_entity_poly.type
_entity_poly.pdbx_seq_one_letter_code
_entity_poly.pdbx_strand_id
1 'polypeptide(L)'
;MLRVTFSRPYFKTTVACACSDTQTFSFSQRFEKLLKDPQSPLNSQEYVLMRECLTKYRTLQRIYSVKQTDIERARAAAHVCGLEFTKRRHPPGAGTGTQ
;
A
#
# COMPACT_ATOMS: atom_id res chain seq x y z
N MET A 1 31.00 -28.00 -14.69
CA MET A 1 29.77 -27.22 -14.41
C MET A 1 29.35 -27.47 -12.97
N LEU A 2 29.63 -26.55 -12.04
CA LEU A 2 29.27 -26.70 -10.63
C LEU A 2 28.00 -25.88 -10.35
N ARG A 3 26.89 -26.57 -10.06
CA ARG A 3 25.66 -25.97 -9.56
C ARG A 3 25.79 -25.77 -8.05
N VAL A 4 25.90 -24.52 -7.62
CA VAL A 4 25.82 -24.14 -6.21
C VAL A 4 24.34 -24.05 -5.85
N THR A 5 23.80 -25.04 -5.14
CA THR A 5 22.47 -24.96 -4.54
C THR A 5 22.58 -24.26 -3.19
N PHE A 6 22.13 -23.01 -3.12
CA PHE A 6 22.06 -22.25 -1.88
C PHE A 6 20.77 -22.63 -1.13
N SER A 7 20.81 -23.72 -0.36
CA SER A 7 19.72 -24.07 0.54
C SER A 7 19.84 -23.25 1.81
N ARG A 8 19.13 -22.11 1.88
CA ARG A 8 18.99 -21.34 3.12
C ARG A 8 18.15 -22.14 4.12
N PRO A 9 18.68 -22.53 5.30
CA PRO A 9 17.83 -23.02 6.36
C PRO A 9 17.03 -21.84 6.93
N TYR A 10 15.71 -21.87 6.74
CA TYR A 10 14.80 -20.99 7.45
C TYR A 10 14.79 -21.40 8.93
N PHE A 11 15.43 -20.61 9.78
CA PHE A 11 15.25 -20.70 11.23
C PHE A 11 13.79 -20.38 11.57
N LYS A 12 13.01 -21.42 11.89
CA LYS A 12 11.67 -21.26 12.49
C LYS A 12 11.86 -21.14 13.99
N THR A 13 11.97 -19.91 14.49
CA THR A 13 11.86 -19.63 15.93
C THR A 13 10.39 -19.70 16.32
N THR A 14 9.93 -20.90 16.69
CA THR A 14 8.60 -21.10 17.28
C THR A 14 8.65 -20.60 18.72
N VAL A 15 8.31 -19.33 18.95
CA VAL A 15 7.95 -18.85 20.29
C VAL A 15 6.61 -19.49 20.66
N ALA A 16 6.66 -20.55 21.45
CA ALA A 16 5.48 -21.16 22.05
C ALA A 16 4.91 -20.19 23.10
N CYS A 17 3.85 -19.47 22.73
CA CYS A 17 3.00 -18.78 23.70
C CYS A 17 2.14 -19.86 24.38
N ALA A 18 2.45 -20.17 25.64
CA ALA A 18 1.61 -21.01 26.47
C ALA A 18 0.31 -20.27 26.79
N CYS A 19 -0.76 -20.55 26.03
CA CYS A 19 -2.11 -20.17 26.41
C CYS A 19 -2.80 -21.39 27.01
N SER A 20 -2.73 -21.51 28.33
CA SER A 20 -3.71 -22.29 29.09
C SER A 20 -4.98 -21.47 29.18
N ASP A 21 -5.88 -21.62 28.21
CA ASP A 21 -7.31 -21.37 28.40
C ASP A 21 -8.04 -22.01 27.22
N THR A 22 -8.89 -22.99 27.53
CA THR A 22 -9.80 -23.69 26.62
C THR A 22 -10.97 -22.79 26.17
N GLN A 23 -10.71 -21.50 25.96
CA GLN A 23 -11.64 -20.60 25.29
C GLN A 23 -11.19 -20.43 23.85
N THR A 24 -11.99 -20.92 22.92
CA THR A 24 -11.80 -20.69 21.48
C THR A 24 -11.73 -19.19 21.22
N PHE A 25 -10.52 -18.67 21.01
CA PHE A 25 -10.31 -17.27 20.68
C PHE A 25 -10.98 -16.96 19.34
N SER A 26 -12.03 -16.13 19.39
CA SER A 26 -12.71 -15.64 18.19
C SER A 26 -12.58 -14.13 18.09
N PHE A 27 -11.85 -13.67 17.08
CA PHE A 27 -11.70 -12.25 16.80
C PHE A 27 -13.05 -11.56 16.59
N SER A 28 -13.92 -12.18 15.78
CA SER A 28 -15.24 -11.63 15.46
C SER A 28 -16.08 -11.39 16.71
N GLN A 29 -16.10 -12.35 17.66
CA GLN A 29 -16.85 -12.22 18.90
C GLN A 29 -16.30 -11.11 19.81
N ARG A 30 -14.98 -10.97 19.91
CA ARG A 30 -14.37 -9.88 20.70
C ARG A 30 -14.59 -8.52 20.04
N PHE A 31 -14.51 -8.46 18.71
CA PHE A 31 -14.78 -7.25 17.95
C PHE A 31 -16.22 -6.79 18.10
N GLU A 32 -17.20 -7.69 18.01
CA GLU A 32 -18.61 -7.36 18.25
C GLU A 32 -18.86 -6.88 19.69
N LYS A 33 -18.22 -7.51 20.68
CA LYS A 33 -18.30 -7.05 22.07
C LYS A 33 -17.75 -5.63 22.22
N LEU A 34 -16.61 -5.33 21.58
CA LEU A 34 -16.01 -4.00 21.56
C LEU A 34 -16.86 -2.95 20.81
N LEU A 35 -17.66 -3.34 19.82
CA LEU A 35 -18.57 -2.42 19.14
C LEU A 35 -19.81 -2.08 20.00
N LYS A 36 -20.27 -3.02 20.83
CA LYS A 36 -21.43 -2.83 21.71
C LYS A 36 -21.11 -2.01 22.97
N ASP A 37 -19.84 -1.86 23.30
CA ASP A 37 -19.41 -1.05 24.44
C ASP A 37 -19.41 0.45 24.09
N PRO A 38 -20.24 1.29 24.75
CA PRO A 38 -20.33 2.71 24.46
C PRO A 38 -19.06 3.50 24.84
N GLN A 39 -18.19 2.96 25.70
CA GLN A 39 -16.90 3.58 26.06
C GLN A 39 -15.75 3.12 25.15
N SER A 40 -16.06 2.27 24.17
CA SER A 40 -15.06 1.76 23.23
C SER A 40 -14.46 2.88 22.38
N PRO A 41 -13.13 2.94 22.23
CA PRO A 41 -12.46 3.85 21.31
C PRO A 41 -12.92 3.69 19.86
N LEU A 42 -13.48 2.53 19.50
CA LEU A 42 -14.01 2.26 18.15
C LEU A 42 -15.32 3.02 17.88
N ASN A 43 -16.00 3.48 18.92
CA ASN A 43 -17.22 4.28 18.82
C ASN A 43 -16.94 5.78 18.95
N SER A 44 -15.68 6.18 19.12
CA SER A 44 -15.31 7.59 19.19
C SER A 44 -15.43 8.26 17.82
N GLN A 45 -15.70 9.57 17.84
CA GLN A 45 -15.76 10.38 16.62
C GLN A 45 -14.42 10.37 15.86
N GLU A 46 -13.31 10.29 16.57
CA GLU A 46 -11.95 10.23 16.00
C GLU A 46 -11.75 8.95 15.19
N TYR A 47 -12.26 7.82 15.68
CA TYR A 47 -12.19 6.57 14.95
C TYR A 47 -13.03 6.60 13.66
N VAL A 48 -14.19 7.26 13.69
CA VAL A 48 -15.02 7.48 12.49
C VAL A 48 -14.24 8.29 11.44
N LEU A 49 -13.65 9.42 11.83
CA LEU A 49 -12.83 10.24 10.96
C LEU A 49 -11.63 9.48 10.38
N MET A 50 -10.95 8.68 11.21
CA MET A 50 -9.86 7.82 10.74
C MET A 50 -10.32 6.84 9.67
N ARG A 51 -11.49 6.20 9.83
CA ARG A 51 -12.05 5.29 8.81
C ARG A 51 -12.40 6.01 7.51
N GLU A 52 -12.93 7.23 7.58
CA GLU A 52 -13.20 8.04 6.39
C GLU A 52 -11.91 8.39 5.65
N CYS A 53 -10.87 8.84 6.36
CA CYS A 53 -9.55 9.12 5.80
C CYS A 53 -8.94 7.89 5.12
N LEU A 54 -8.99 6.72 5.77
CA LEU A 54 -8.52 5.45 5.19
C LEU A 54 -9.28 5.08 3.92
N THR A 55 -10.60 5.32 3.89
CA THR A 55 -11.43 5.05 2.72
C THR A 55 -11.04 5.96 1.56
N LYS A 56 -10.87 7.27 1.81
CA LYS A 56 -10.39 8.24 0.81
C LYS A 56 -9.01 7.85 0.27
N TYR A 57 -8.09 7.46 1.16
CA TYR A 57 -6.74 7.05 0.78
C TYR A 57 -6.75 5.80 -0.12
N ARG A 58 -7.55 4.78 0.22
CA ARG A 58 -7.72 3.58 -0.62
C ARG A 58 -8.28 3.90 -2.01
N THR A 59 -9.24 4.82 -2.09
CA THR A 59 -9.78 5.29 -3.37
C THR A 59 -8.71 5.96 -4.20
N LEU A 60 -7.92 6.86 -3.61
CA LEU A 60 -6.79 7.50 -4.29
C LEU A 60 -5.77 6.47 -4.77
N GLN A 61 -5.38 5.52 -3.92
CA GLN A 61 -4.43 4.47 -4.27
C GLN A 61 -4.92 3.64 -5.48
N ARG A 62 -6.21 3.30 -5.53
CA ARG A 62 -6.81 2.60 -6.67
C ARG A 62 -6.79 3.46 -7.95
N ILE A 63 -7.09 4.75 -7.86
CA ILE A 63 -7.03 5.65 -9.01
C ILE A 63 -5.60 5.75 -9.54
N TYR A 64 -4.62 5.92 -8.65
CA TYR A 64 -3.22 6.01 -9.04
C TYR A 64 -2.67 4.69 -9.59
N SER A 65 -3.10 3.54 -9.09
CA SER A 65 -2.69 2.24 -9.64
C SER A 65 -3.18 2.06 -11.08
N VAL A 66 -4.42 2.47 -11.40
CA VAL A 66 -4.93 2.43 -12.78
C VAL A 66 -4.15 3.39 -13.69
N LYS A 67 -3.87 4.62 -13.22
CA LYS A 67 -3.05 5.58 -13.97
C LYS A 67 -1.64 5.06 -14.23
N GLN A 68 -1.04 4.36 -13.27
CA GLN A 68 0.28 3.74 -13.43
C GLN A 68 0.25 2.68 -14.54
N THR A 69 -0.79 1.83 -14.57
CA THR A 69 -0.94 0.82 -15.64
C THR A 69 -1.14 1.44 -17.02
N ASP A 70 -1.84 2.58 -17.12
CA ASP A 70 -2.03 3.27 -18.39
C ASP A 70 -0.74 3.95 -18.87
N ILE A 71 0.04 4.52 -17.96
CA ILE A 71 1.37 5.08 -18.27
C ILE A 71 2.33 3.99 -18.77
N GLU A 72 2.33 2.83 -18.12
CA GLU A 72 3.16 1.69 -18.54
C GLU A 72 2.74 1.15 -19.91
N ARG A 73 1.42 1.04 -20.16
CA ARG A 73 0.90 0.65 -21.48
C ARG A 73 1.27 1.66 -22.55
N ALA A 74 1.15 2.96 -22.27
CA ALA A 74 1.54 4.02 -23.18
C ALA A 74 3.05 3.99 -23.48
N ARG A 75 3.90 3.77 -22.46
CA ARG A 75 5.34 3.59 -22.64
C ARG A 75 5.66 2.37 -23.49
N ALA A 76 5.01 1.24 -23.24
CA ALA A 76 5.20 0.02 -24.03
C ALA A 76 4.82 0.23 -25.50
N ALA A 77 3.68 0.85 -25.77
CA ALA A 77 3.24 1.18 -27.13
C ALA A 77 4.19 2.17 -27.82
N ALA A 78 4.65 3.18 -27.10
CA ALA A 78 5.58 4.18 -27.62
C ALA A 78 6.93 3.53 -28.01
N HIS A 79 7.47 2.62 -27.18
CA HIS A 79 8.68 1.85 -27.47
C HIS A 79 8.52 0.94 -28.70
N VAL A 80 7.36 0.29 -28.87
CA VAL A 80 7.08 -0.55 -30.05
C VAL A 80 6.96 0.29 -31.33
N CYS A 81 6.42 1.52 -31.23
CA CYS A 81 6.25 2.43 -32.35
C CYS A 81 7.47 3.34 -32.61
N GLY A 82 8.60 3.17 -31.89
CA GLY A 82 9.79 4.02 -32.02
C GLY A 82 9.58 5.48 -31.55
N LEU A 83 8.51 5.73 -30.80
CA LEU A 83 8.18 7.03 -30.21
C LEU A 83 8.76 7.07 -28.79
N GLU A 84 9.88 7.78 -28.60
CA GLU A 84 10.39 8.04 -27.27
C GLU A 84 9.51 9.08 -26.56
N PHE A 85 9.09 8.81 -25.32
CA PHE A 85 8.37 9.78 -24.49
C PHE A 85 9.27 11.00 -24.29
N THR A 86 9.00 12.08 -25.02
CA THR A 86 9.77 13.31 -24.85
C THR A 86 9.56 13.80 -23.42
N LYS A 87 10.60 13.70 -22.58
CA LYS A 87 10.69 14.46 -21.33
C LYS A 87 10.36 15.89 -21.71
N ARG A 88 9.27 16.45 -21.17
CA ARG A 88 8.85 17.83 -21.46
C ARG A 88 10.10 18.71 -21.44
N ARG A 89 10.43 19.32 -22.58
CA ARG A 89 11.44 20.37 -22.60
C ARG A 89 10.95 21.47 -21.67
N HIS A 90 11.80 21.84 -20.71
CA HIS A 90 11.67 23.08 -19.97
C HIS A 90 11.39 24.21 -21.00
N PRO A 91 10.39 25.08 -20.81
CA PRO A 91 10.14 26.15 -21.76
C PRO A 91 11.40 27.04 -21.86
N PRO A 92 11.91 27.31 -23.07
CA PRO A 92 13.00 28.26 -23.26
C PRO A 92 12.37 29.66 -23.21
N GLY A 93 12.59 30.39 -22.12
CA GLY A 93 12.02 31.72 -22.00
C GLY A 93 12.06 32.31 -20.60
N ALA A 94 13.22 32.29 -19.94
CA ALA A 94 13.52 33.25 -18.88
C ALA A 94 14.79 33.97 -19.32
N GLY A 95 14.59 35.12 -19.98
CA GLY A 95 15.68 35.98 -20.42
C GLY A 95 16.49 36.46 -19.21
N THR A 96 17.78 36.19 -19.21
CA THR A 96 18.76 36.91 -18.40
C THR A 96 18.97 38.27 -19.04
N GLY A 97 18.19 39.27 -18.59
CA GLY A 97 18.48 40.68 -18.83
C GLY A 97 19.45 41.17 -17.78
N THR A 98 20.74 41.13 -18.10
CA THR A 98 21.77 41.91 -17.39
C THR A 98 21.75 43.31 -17.99
N GLN A 99 21.42 44.32 -17.18
CA GLN A 99 21.93 45.69 -17.30
C GLN A 99 22.48 46.07 -15.94
#